data_AF-A0A4R1HUQ8-F1
#
_entry.id   AF-A0A4R1HUQ8-F1
#
_cell.length_a   1.000
_cell.length_b   1.000
_cell.length_c   1.000
_cell.angle_alpha   90.00
_cell.angle_beta   90.00
_cell.angle_gamma   90.00
#
_symmetry.space_group_name_H-M   'P 1'
#
loop_
_entity.id
_entity.type
_entity.pdbx_description
1 polymer ?
#
loop_
_entity_poly.entity_id
_entity_poly.type
_entity_poly.pdbx_seq_one_letter_code
_entity_poly.pdbx_strand_id
1 'polypeptide(L)'
;MGTLHVLGTGPGDPDGADAPDLLGAADAVFAGPPGPGPDADPEATALFYAEAWRVERVRPREAAAQLDAWFAGRPAGTAVLMVAGPAEADVALGAAVDGLRRLCPGLRVDVRPGVVVAPPHRSPLAH
;
A
#
# COMPACT_ATOMS: atom_id res chain seq x y z
N MET A 1 -2.62 -10.23 16.18
CA MET A 1 -3.70 -9.79 15.28
C MET A 1 -3.03 -9.00 14.17
N GLY A 2 -3.13 -9.49 12.93
CA GLY A 2 -2.48 -8.84 11.80
C GLY A 2 -3.09 -7.48 11.50
N THR A 3 -2.29 -6.60 10.89
CA THR A 3 -2.73 -5.26 10.47
C THR A 3 -2.35 -5.02 9.02
N LEU A 4 -3.30 -4.54 8.22
CA LEU A 4 -3.09 -4.06 6.86
C LEU A 4 -3.37 -2.56 6.83
N HIS A 5 -2.35 -1.74 6.58
CA HIS A 5 -2.52 -0.32 6.27
C HIS A 5 -2.70 -0.14 4.77
N VAL A 6 -3.60 0.74 4.35
CA VAL A 6 -3.81 1.06 2.93
C VAL A 6 -3.52 2.53 2.70
N LEU A 7 -2.57 2.80 1.81
CA LEU A 7 -2.03 4.12 1.52
C LEU A 7 -2.10 4.42 0.02
N GLY A 8 -2.32 5.69 -0.31
CA GLY A 8 -2.27 6.17 -1.69
C GLY A 8 -0.85 6.58 -2.13
N THR A 9 -0.62 6.66 -3.44
CA THR A 9 0.57 7.29 -4.04
C THR A 9 0.23 8.45 -4.95
N GLY A 10 1.05 9.49 -4.96
CA GLY A 10 0.77 10.74 -5.68
C GLY A 10 1.62 11.89 -5.14
N PRO A 11 1.20 13.16 -5.25
CA PRO A 11 2.09 14.31 -5.00
C PRO A 11 2.52 14.52 -3.53
N GLY A 12 2.11 13.65 -2.61
CA GLY A 12 2.44 13.77 -1.19
C GLY A 12 1.45 14.66 -0.45
N ASP A 13 0.87 14.15 0.64
CA ASP A 13 0.02 14.94 1.54
C ASP A 13 0.73 15.23 2.87
N PRO A 14 0.57 16.43 3.45
CA PRO A 14 1.18 16.80 4.72
C PRO A 14 0.68 15.94 5.89
N ASP A 15 -0.52 15.36 5.76
CA ASP A 15 -1.14 14.50 6.77
C ASP A 15 -0.56 13.06 6.76
N GLY A 16 0.32 12.74 5.80
CA GLY A 16 0.98 11.45 5.64
C GLY A 16 2.38 11.34 6.25
N ALA A 17 2.72 12.19 7.23
CA ALA A 17 4.09 12.28 7.77
C ALA A 17 4.66 10.97 8.35
N ASP A 18 3.80 10.06 8.83
CA ASP A 18 4.16 8.74 9.35
C ASP A 18 4.21 7.63 8.28
N ALA A 19 3.73 7.89 7.06
CA ALA A 19 3.63 6.89 6.01
C ALA A 19 5.00 6.31 5.57
N PRO A 20 6.09 7.10 5.46
CA PRO A 20 7.43 6.58 5.21
C PRO A 20 7.90 5.60 6.30
N ASP A 21 7.65 5.93 7.57
CA ASP A 21 8.04 5.08 8.71
C ASP A 21 7.24 3.78 8.72
N LEU A 22 5.94 3.84 8.39
CA LEU A 22 5.08 2.67 8.22
C LEU A 22 5.60 1.75 7.11
N LEU A 23 6.00 2.32 5.97
CA LEU A 23 6.57 1.56 4.86
C LEU A 23 7.89 0.87 5.23
N GLY A 24 8.79 1.58 5.93
CA GLY A 24 10.07 1.02 6.37
C GLY A 24 9.94 -0.03 7.48
N ALA A 25 8.87 0.03 8.28
CA ALA A 25 8.63 -0.91 9.39
C ALA A 25 7.75 -2.11 9.01
N ALA A 26 7.08 -2.09 7.86
CA ALA A 26 6.18 -3.16 7.45
C ALA A 26 6.94 -4.48 7.18
N ASP A 27 6.32 -5.61 7.55
CA ASP A 27 6.84 -6.94 7.24
C ASP A 27 6.75 -7.24 5.72
N ALA A 28 5.74 -6.65 5.06
CA ALA A 28 5.56 -6.70 3.62
C ALA A 28 4.85 -5.44 3.10
N VAL A 29 5.19 -5.04 1.88
CA VAL A 29 4.54 -3.96 1.14
C VAL A 29 3.98 -4.52 -0.15
N PHE A 30 2.67 -4.45 -0.29
CA PHE A 30 1.93 -4.87 -1.48
C PHE A 30 1.70 -3.66 -2.38
N ALA A 31 2.17 -3.72 -3.62
CA ALA A 31 2.03 -2.65 -4.59
C ALA A 31 0.92 -2.99 -5.60
N GLY A 32 -0.12 -2.16 -5.64
CA GLY A 32 -1.16 -2.19 -6.67
C GLY A 32 -0.62 -1.78 -8.05
N PRO A 33 -1.47 -1.85 -9.09
CA PRO A 33 -1.08 -1.43 -10.43
C PRO A 33 -0.83 0.09 -10.51
N PRO A 34 0.00 0.55 -11.46
CA PRO A 34 0.16 1.98 -11.71
C PRO A 34 -1.14 2.63 -12.20
N GLY A 35 -1.37 3.86 -11.77
CA GLY A 35 -2.50 4.68 -12.15
C GLY A 35 -2.15 5.68 -13.26
N PRO A 36 -3.11 6.55 -13.63
CA PRO A 36 -2.88 7.57 -14.64
C PRO A 36 -2.03 8.71 -14.07
N GLY A 37 -0.80 8.87 -14.57
CA GLY A 37 0.09 9.99 -14.24
C GLY A 37 1.50 9.54 -13.88
N PRO A 38 2.48 10.46 -13.90
CA PRO A 38 3.89 10.14 -13.65
C PRO A 38 4.19 9.77 -12.19
N ASP A 39 3.39 10.25 -11.24
CA ASP A 39 3.58 10.04 -9.80
C ASP A 39 2.64 8.96 -9.23
N ALA A 40 1.96 8.22 -10.11
CA ALA A 40 0.95 7.23 -9.77
C ALA A 40 1.51 5.80 -9.86
N ASP A 41 2.71 5.56 -9.35
CA ASP A 41 3.36 4.24 -9.34
C ASP A 41 3.57 3.73 -7.90
N PRO A 42 2.67 2.84 -7.41
CA PRO A 42 2.76 2.24 -6.08
C PRO A 42 4.04 1.45 -5.84
N GLU A 43 4.54 0.74 -6.85
CA GLU A 43 5.73 -0.11 -6.71
C GLU A 43 6.98 0.76 -6.64
N ALA A 44 7.12 1.72 -7.55
CA ALA A 44 8.27 2.63 -7.54
C ALA A 44 8.35 3.43 -6.22
N THR A 45 7.20 3.86 -5.70
CA THR A 45 7.12 4.56 -4.40
C THR A 45 7.49 3.61 -3.25
N ALA A 46 6.93 2.40 -3.22
CA ALA A 46 7.25 1.41 -2.19
C ALA A 46 8.74 1.06 -2.16
N LEU A 47 9.35 0.83 -3.33
CA LEU A 47 10.77 0.50 -3.47
C LEU A 47 11.71 1.62 -3.00
N PHE A 48 11.21 2.84 -2.84
CA PHE A 48 11.99 3.90 -2.24
C PHE A 48 12.05 3.83 -0.71
N TYR A 49 10.95 3.43 -0.07
CA TYR A 49 10.81 3.46 1.39
C TYR A 49 11.05 2.09 2.07
N ALA A 50 10.91 0.99 1.33
CA ALA A 50 11.06 -0.37 1.84
C ALA A 50 12.11 -1.16 1.05
N GLU A 51 12.70 -2.19 1.68
CA GLU A 51 13.64 -3.06 1.00
C GLU A 51 12.95 -3.89 -0.08
N ALA A 52 13.58 -4.03 -1.25
CA ALA A 52 12.97 -4.65 -2.42
C ALA A 52 12.44 -6.08 -2.20
N TRP A 53 13.05 -6.85 -1.28
CA TRP A 53 12.58 -8.21 -0.95
C TRP A 53 11.29 -8.24 -0.12
N ARG A 54 10.86 -7.10 0.44
CA ARG A 54 9.57 -6.94 1.14
C ARG A 54 8.46 -6.46 0.22
N VAL A 55 8.78 -6.03 -1.01
CA VAL A 55 7.81 -5.46 -1.94
C VAL A 55 7.26 -6.54 -2.87
N GLU A 56 5.94 -6.72 -2.87
CA GLU A 56 5.22 -7.68 -3.69
C GLU A 56 4.17 -6.97 -4.56
N ARG A 57 4.15 -7.26 -5.87
CA ARG A 57 3.07 -6.77 -6.74
C ARG A 57 1.78 -7.52 -6.45
N VAL A 58 0.67 -6.79 -6.49
CA VAL A 58 -0.67 -7.35 -6.36
C VAL A 58 -1.50 -7.06 -7.60
N ARG A 59 -2.20 -8.09 -8.08
CA ARG A 59 -3.21 -7.94 -9.13
C ARG A 59 -4.56 -7.64 -8.48
N PRO A 60 -5.33 -6.64 -8.97
CA PRO A 60 -6.59 -6.24 -8.34
C PRO A 60 -7.58 -7.40 -8.09
N ARG A 61 -7.65 -8.35 -9.02
CA ARG A 61 -8.56 -9.52 -8.92
C ARG A 61 -8.09 -10.58 -7.92
N GLU A 62 -6.81 -10.60 -7.59
CA GLU A 62 -6.17 -11.61 -6.73
C GLU A 62 -5.81 -11.04 -5.35
N ALA A 63 -5.93 -9.72 -5.16
CA ALA A 63 -5.51 -8.99 -3.97
C ALA A 63 -6.01 -9.61 -2.66
N ALA A 64 -7.31 -9.88 -2.57
CA ALA A 64 -7.90 -10.45 -1.36
C ALA A 64 -7.32 -11.83 -1.02
N ALA A 65 -7.15 -12.69 -2.03
CA ALA A 65 -6.61 -14.05 -1.84
C ALA A 65 -5.10 -14.04 -1.52
N GLN A 66 -4.33 -13.16 -2.17
CA GLN A 66 -2.90 -13.03 -1.91
C GLN A 66 -2.63 -12.51 -0.49
N LEU A 67 -3.37 -11.48 -0.06
CA LEU A 67 -3.27 -10.94 1.29
C LEU A 67 -3.74 -11.94 2.35
N ASP A 68 -4.85 -12.66 2.12
CA ASP A 68 -5.31 -13.74 2.99
C ASP A 68 -4.23 -14.82 3.17
N ALA A 69 -3.66 -15.31 2.07
CA ALA A 69 -2.59 -16.31 2.11
C ALA A 69 -1.35 -15.81 2.89
N TRP A 70 -0.99 -14.53 2.74
CA TRP A 70 0.11 -13.94 3.48
C TRP A 70 -0.17 -13.87 4.99
N PHE A 71 -1.36 -13.41 5.39
CA PHE A 71 -1.76 -13.32 6.79
C PHE A 71 -1.99 -14.69 7.43
N ALA A 72 -2.38 -15.71 6.67
CA ALA A 72 -2.46 -17.09 7.15
C ALA A 72 -1.09 -17.61 7.62
N GLY A 73 -0.01 -17.25 6.93
CA GLY A 73 1.37 -17.54 7.35
C GLY A 73 1.92 -16.58 8.42
N ARG A 74 1.31 -15.40 8.57
CA ARG A 74 1.78 -14.31 9.46
C ARG A 74 0.61 -13.64 10.20
N PRO A 75 -0.05 -14.35 11.14
CA PRO A 75 -1.30 -13.89 11.77
C PRO A 75 -1.14 -12.66 12.70
N ALA A 76 0.09 -12.23 12.98
CA ALA A 76 0.41 -11.02 13.73
C ALA A 76 1.26 -10.02 12.93
N GLY A 77 1.47 -10.27 11.63
CA GLY A 77 2.29 -9.40 10.78
C GLY A 77 1.62 -8.06 10.49
N THR A 78 2.44 -7.09 10.11
CA THR A 78 2.03 -5.77 9.65
C THR A 78 2.36 -5.65 8.17
N ALA A 79 1.36 -5.38 7.34
CA ALA A 79 1.54 -5.16 5.91
C ALA A 79 1.00 -3.79 5.50
N VAL A 80 1.54 -3.26 4.41
CA VAL A 80 1.04 -2.05 3.74
C VAL A 80 0.57 -2.42 2.34
N LEU A 81 -0.60 -1.92 1.92
CA LEU A 81 -1.06 -1.96 0.53
C LEU A 81 -1.01 -0.55 -0.04
N MET A 82 -0.16 -0.36 -1.05
CA MET A 82 -0.03 0.87 -1.81
C MET A 82 -0.94 0.84 -3.03
N VAL A 83 -1.74 1.88 -3.22
CA VAL A 83 -2.60 2.06 -4.40
C VAL A 83 -2.30 3.38 -5.09
N ALA A 84 -2.61 3.45 -6.38
CA ALA A 84 -2.38 4.67 -7.16
C ALA A 84 -3.45 5.72 -6.85
N GLY A 85 -3.02 6.94 -6.50
CA GLY A 85 -3.90 8.01 -6.06
C GLY A 85 -4.45 7.78 -4.63
N PRO A 86 -5.42 8.58 -4.18
CA PRO A 86 -6.04 8.44 -2.86
C PRO A 86 -6.75 7.09 -2.70
N ALA A 87 -6.52 6.42 -1.57
CA ALA A 87 -7.05 5.08 -1.33
C ALA A 87 -8.59 5.03 -1.31
N GLU A 88 -9.24 6.06 -0.80
CA GLU A 88 -10.70 6.19 -0.74
C GLU A 88 -11.36 6.35 -2.12
N ALA A 89 -10.60 6.74 -3.15
CA ALA A 89 -11.09 6.93 -4.50
C ALA A 89 -11.05 5.63 -5.33
N ASP A 90 -10.34 4.59 -4.86
CA ASP A 90 -10.18 3.33 -5.57
C ASP A 90 -11.33 2.34 -5.27
N VAL A 91 -12.27 2.25 -6.21
CA VAL A 91 -13.42 1.33 -6.14
C VAL A 91 -12.98 -0.14 -6.14
N ALA A 92 -11.91 -0.49 -6.86
CA ALA A 92 -11.41 -1.87 -6.92
C ALA A 92 -10.77 -2.27 -5.58
N LEU A 93 -10.07 -1.34 -4.93
CA LEU A 93 -9.58 -1.50 -3.56
C LEU A 93 -10.73 -1.74 -2.58
N GLY A 94 -11.83 -0.98 -2.68
CA GLY A 94 -13.01 -1.19 -1.84
C GLY A 94 -13.53 -2.63 -1.89
N ALA A 95 -13.66 -3.18 -3.10
CA ALA A 95 -14.07 -4.58 -3.28
C ALA A 95 -13.05 -5.59 -2.73
N ALA A 96 -11.75 -5.33 -2.87
CA ALA A 96 -10.71 -6.19 -2.33
C ALA A 96 -10.71 -6.21 -0.79
N VAL A 97 -10.84 -5.04 -0.16
CA VAL A 97 -10.93 -4.89 1.30
C VAL A 97 -12.18 -5.60 1.85
N ASP A 98 -13.32 -5.46 1.19
CA ASP A 98 -14.54 -6.19 1.60
C ASP A 98 -14.39 -7.71 1.46
N GLY A 99 -13.70 -8.18 0.42
CA GLY A 99 -13.32 -9.58 0.29
C GLY A 99 -12.42 -10.05 1.45
N LEU A 100 -11.38 -9.29 1.76
CA LEU A 100 -10.45 -9.56 2.87
C LEU A 100 -11.13 -9.61 4.23
N ARG A 101 -12.04 -8.69 4.52
CA ARG A 101 -12.80 -8.69 5.79
C ARG A 101 -13.65 -9.96 5.95
N ARG A 102 -14.10 -10.56 4.85
CA ARG A 102 -14.86 -11.83 4.86
C ARG A 102 -13.94 -13.05 5.02
N LEU A 103 -12.77 -13.04 4.40
CA LEU A 103 -11.80 -14.14 4.45
C LEU A 103 -11.03 -14.17 5.78
N CYS A 104 -10.68 -12.98 6.30
CA CYS A 104 -9.89 -12.79 7.51
C CYS A 104 -10.63 -11.92 8.54
N PRO A 105 -11.64 -12.43 9.26
CA PRO A 105 -12.43 -11.62 10.19
C PRO A 105 -11.62 -11.04 11.37
N GLY A 106 -10.44 -11.60 11.65
CA GLY A 106 -9.51 -11.09 12.66
C GLY A 106 -8.48 -10.08 12.12
N LEU A 107 -8.50 -9.76 10.83
CA LEU A 107 -7.57 -8.80 10.24
C LEU A 107 -8.05 -7.37 10.51
N ARG A 108 -7.18 -6.53 11.07
CA ARG A 108 -7.42 -5.09 11.13
C ARG A 108 -7.02 -4.45 9.80
N VAL A 109 -7.98 -3.86 9.09
CA VAL A 109 -7.71 -3.07 7.89
C VAL A 109 -7.89 -1.59 8.21
N ASP A 110 -6.81 -0.83 8.04
CA ASP A 110 -6.72 0.61 8.30
C ASP A 110 -6.51 1.35 6.97
N VAL A 111 -7.60 1.85 6.39
CA VAL A 111 -7.54 2.69 5.18
C VAL A 111 -7.30 4.12 5.63
N ARG A 112 -6.21 4.74 5.17
CA ARG A 112 -5.81 6.09 5.57
C ARG A 112 -6.27 7.11 4.51
N PRO A 113 -7.48 7.70 4.67
CA PRO A 113 -7.99 8.65 3.68
C PRO A 113 -7.09 9.89 3.62
N GLY A 114 -6.90 10.43 2.42
CA GLY A 114 -6.06 11.61 2.20
C GLY A 114 -4.57 11.42 2.54
N VAL A 115 -4.12 10.19 2.79
CA VAL A 115 -2.69 9.91 2.95
C VAL A 115 -2.14 9.43 1.61
N VAL A 116 -1.43 10.33 0.95
CA VAL A 116 -0.75 10.06 -0.30
C VAL A 116 0.76 10.17 -0.08
N VAL A 117 1.48 9.11 -0.43
CA VAL A 117 2.94 9.05 -0.33
C VAL A 117 3.55 9.50 -1.64
N ALA A 118 4.43 10.49 -1.57
CA ALA A 118 5.18 10.94 -2.73
C ALA A 118 6.35 9.99 -3.03
N PRO A 119 6.59 9.62 -4.31
CA PRO A 119 7.91 9.18 -4.69
C PRO A 119 8.89 10.34 -4.42
N PRO A 120 10.11 10.07 -3.98
CA PRO A 120 11.11 11.11 -3.83
C PRO A 120 11.32 11.79 -5.19
N HIS A 121 11.23 13.11 -5.23
CA HIS A 121 11.71 13.82 -6.39
C HIS A 121 13.21 13.50 -6.53
N ARG A 122 13.61 12.93 -7.68
CA ARG A 122 15.02 12.82 -8.02
C ARG A 122 15.63 14.22 -7.93
N SER A 123 16.50 14.39 -6.93
CA SER A 123 17.57 15.39 -6.70
C SER A 123 17.49 16.74 -7.45
N PRO A 124 17.83 17.88 -6.80
CA PRO A 124 17.87 19.24 -7.37
C PRO A 124 18.90 19.48 -8.50
N LEU A 125 19.38 18.44 -9.18
CA LEU A 125 20.30 18.50 -10.31
C LEU A 125 19.59 18.55 -11.67
N ALA A 126 18.41 19.20 -11.73
CA ALA A 126 17.90 19.70 -13.00
C ALA A 126 18.73 20.95 -13.35
N HIS A 127 19.82 20.72 -14.08
CA HIS A 127 20.62 21.76 -14.73
C HIS A 127 19.80 22.51 -15.78
#